data_AF-A0A913YIX6-F1
#
_entry.id   AF-A0A913YIX6-F1
#
_cell.length_a   1.000
_cell.length_b   1.000
_cell.length_c   1.000
_cell.angle_alpha   90.00
_cell.angle_beta   90.00
_cell.angle_gamma   90.00
#
_symmetry.space_group_name_H-M   'P 1'
#
loop_
_entity.id
_entity.type
_entity.pdbx_description
1 polymer ?
#
loop_
_entity_poly.entity_id
_entity_poly.type
_entity_poly.pdbx_seq_one_letter_code
_entity_poly.pdbx_strand_id
1 'polypeptide(L)'
;MAASSLSITDDLEAQLTCAICNDIFTDPRTLLPCLHTFCFNCIKRWNEACEKECKRLRCPTCRVVVNIEGGDISKLPSSFQSNSLLQLYKKCIAKSHSSHDKVKTEKSAEDAKKLIREDIDRLNELIAEYRKELELSDENMSRIQSETDTEKAKVRNNTRSLMKILQDHENASIAILDKNLVEQRSSNKDEKNEINAHIQQVTELKNQCEKIMSEKDFGSEDFDNLQVICKAILQNKSISSTKPVKRNSSLCYKPNPEGIPFMENLKFGEVVESVTDPSRCSIECLRETINTALIKNG
;
A
#
# COMPACT_ATOMS: atom_id res chain seq x y z
N MET A 1 -38.93 -2.03 -55.17
CA MET A 1 -38.21 -1.70 -53.93
C MET A 1 -37.74 -0.26 -54.05
N ALA A 2 -38.51 0.70 -53.53
CA ALA A 2 -38.18 2.11 -53.60
C ALA A 2 -37.28 2.48 -52.41
N ALA A 3 -36.06 2.95 -52.68
CA ALA A 3 -35.24 3.62 -51.68
C ALA A 3 -35.66 5.09 -51.64
N SER A 4 -36.31 5.48 -50.55
CA SER A 4 -36.74 6.85 -50.28
C SER A 4 -35.52 7.76 -50.11
N SER A 5 -35.42 8.77 -50.96
CA SER A 5 -34.51 9.91 -50.78
C SER A 5 -34.90 10.66 -49.49
N LEU A 6 -34.11 10.53 -48.42
CA LEU A 6 -34.26 11.41 -47.26
C LEU A 6 -33.94 12.83 -47.69
N SER A 7 -34.87 13.73 -47.37
CA SER A 7 -34.77 15.16 -47.65
C SER A 7 -33.82 15.82 -46.63
N ILE A 8 -33.12 16.88 -47.00
CA ILE A 8 -32.25 17.68 -46.09
C ILE A 8 -33.00 18.12 -44.81
N THR A 9 -34.33 18.20 -44.89
CA THR A 9 -35.22 18.47 -43.77
C THR A 9 -35.28 17.34 -42.75
N ASP A 10 -35.16 16.07 -43.14
CA ASP A 10 -35.20 14.91 -42.24
C ASP A 10 -33.92 14.83 -41.37
N ASP A 11 -32.74 15.08 -41.95
CA ASP A 11 -31.47 15.12 -41.22
C ASP A 11 -31.38 16.32 -40.25
N LEU A 12 -31.99 17.44 -40.63
CA LEU A 12 -32.06 18.64 -39.81
C LEU A 12 -33.07 18.48 -38.67
N GLU A 13 -34.17 17.78 -38.90
CA GLU A 13 -35.15 17.42 -37.87
C GLU A 13 -34.53 16.53 -36.79
N ALA A 14 -33.76 15.51 -37.19
CA ALA A 14 -33.05 14.65 -36.26
C ALA A 14 -32.07 15.43 -35.34
N GLN A 15 -31.36 16.42 -35.88
CA GLN A 15 -30.44 17.28 -35.11
C GLN A 15 -31.15 18.32 -34.23
N LEU A 16 -32.41 18.60 -34.51
CA LEU A 16 -33.23 19.58 -33.80
C LEU A 16 -34.24 18.93 -32.84
N THR A 17 -34.15 17.62 -32.64
CA THR A 17 -35.07 16.87 -31.78
C THR A 17 -34.56 16.80 -30.35
N CYS A 18 -35.42 17.15 -29.40
CA CYS A 18 -35.11 17.04 -27.98
C CYS A 18 -35.20 15.59 -27.51
N ALA A 19 -34.14 15.07 -26.89
CA ALA A 19 -34.10 13.69 -26.37
C ALA A 19 -35.04 13.40 -25.18
N ILE A 20 -35.74 14.41 -24.64
CA ILE A 20 -36.74 14.21 -23.57
C ILE A 20 -38.14 14.06 -24.15
N CYS A 21 -38.57 15.01 -25.00
CA CYS A 21 -39.93 15.00 -25.57
C CYS A 21 -40.02 14.37 -26.96
N ASN A 22 -38.88 14.03 -27.58
CA ASN A 22 -38.78 13.52 -28.94
C ASN A 22 -39.48 14.41 -29.97
N ASP A 23 -39.46 15.71 -29.72
CA ASP A 23 -40.06 16.75 -30.56
C ASP A 23 -39.03 17.86 -30.81
N ILE A 24 -39.27 18.68 -31.81
CA ILE A 24 -38.41 19.77 -32.22
C ILE A 24 -38.21 20.75 -31.06
N PHE A 25 -36.96 21.20 -30.88
CA PHE A 25 -36.58 22.08 -29.79
C PHE A 25 -37.49 23.32 -29.71
N THR A 26 -38.14 23.46 -28.55
CA THR A 26 -38.84 24.67 -28.15
C THR A 26 -38.05 25.34 -27.04
N ASP A 27 -37.51 26.52 -27.35
CA ASP A 27 -36.63 27.29 -26.46
C ASP A 27 -35.41 26.46 -25.96
N PRO A 28 -34.48 26.06 -26.86
CA PRO A 28 -33.39 25.16 -26.52
C PRO A 28 -32.42 25.77 -25.50
N ARG A 29 -32.09 24.98 -24.47
CA ARG A 29 -31.11 25.28 -23.43
C ARG A 29 -29.99 24.26 -23.44
N THR A 30 -28.76 24.74 -23.42
CA THR A 30 -27.55 23.90 -23.41
C THR A 30 -27.03 23.74 -21.98
N LEU A 31 -26.76 22.50 -21.58
CA LEU A 31 -26.20 22.19 -20.27
C LEU A 31 -24.68 22.29 -20.31
N LEU A 32 -24.09 23.08 -19.40
CA LEU A 32 -22.64 23.12 -19.21
C LEU A 32 -22.22 22.20 -18.05
N PRO A 33 -21.10 21.46 -18.16
CA PRO A 33 -20.11 21.49 -19.24
C PRO A 33 -20.36 20.47 -20.37
N CYS A 34 -21.44 19.68 -20.32
CA CYS A 34 -21.61 18.52 -21.21
C CYS A 34 -22.19 18.83 -22.60
N LEU A 35 -22.56 20.08 -22.88
CA LEU A 35 -23.06 20.64 -24.14
C LEU A 35 -24.33 19.97 -24.72
N HIS A 36 -25.02 19.14 -23.95
CA HIS A 36 -26.30 18.57 -24.38
C HIS A 36 -27.41 19.62 -24.32
N THR A 37 -28.29 19.63 -25.32
CA THR A 37 -29.35 20.63 -25.48
C THR A 37 -30.73 20.02 -25.33
N PHE A 38 -31.63 20.71 -24.63
CA PHE A 38 -33.01 20.28 -24.37
C PHE A 38 -33.97 21.46 -24.46
N CYS A 39 -35.26 21.21 -24.66
CA CYS A 39 -36.29 22.25 -24.50
C CYS A 39 -36.28 22.79 -23.06
N PHE A 40 -36.40 24.12 -22.89
CA PHE A 40 -36.43 24.76 -21.57
C PHE A 40 -37.45 24.10 -20.62
N ASN A 41 -38.66 23.84 -21.11
CA ASN A 41 -39.70 23.25 -20.28
C ASN A 41 -39.43 21.78 -19.91
N CYS A 42 -38.70 21.06 -20.77
CA CYS A 42 -38.32 19.68 -20.50
C CYS A 42 -37.25 19.62 -19.40
N ILE A 43 -36.22 20.47 -19.50
CA ILE A 43 -35.17 20.49 -18.49
C ILE A 43 -35.65 21.10 -17.15
N LYS A 44 -36.61 22.03 -17.20
CA LYS A 44 -37.28 22.57 -16.00
C LYS A 44 -37.99 21.48 -15.20
N ARG A 45 -38.84 20.68 -15.86
CA ARG A 45 -39.53 19.55 -15.21
C ARG A 45 -38.55 18.49 -14.68
N TRP A 46 -37.47 18.25 -15.41
CA TRP A 46 -36.42 17.32 -14.99
C TRP A 46 -35.69 17.81 -13.73
N ASN A 47 -35.39 19.10 -13.65
CA ASN A 47 -34.81 19.73 -12.47
C ASN A 47 -35.76 19.67 -11.27
N GLU A 48 -37.04 20.01 -11.46
CA GLU A 48 -38.08 19.91 -10.42
C GLU A 48 -38.21 18.47 -9.87
N ALA A 49 -38.06 17.45 -10.73
CA ALA A 49 -38.05 16.06 -10.30
C ALA A 49 -36.78 15.72 -9.48
N CYS A 50 -35.61 16.21 -9.90
CA CYS A 50 -34.36 16.04 -9.15
C CYS A 50 -34.42 16.72 -7.78
N GLU A 51 -35.00 17.91 -7.69
CA GLU A 51 -35.18 18.67 -6.45
C GLU A 51 -36.10 17.97 -5.46
N LYS A 52 -37.20 17.36 -5.93
CA LYS A 52 -38.09 16.53 -5.09
C LYS A 52 -37.39 15.33 -4.46
N GLU A 53 -36.34 14.83 -5.12
CA GLU A 53 -35.49 13.74 -4.62
C GLU A 53 -34.26 14.24 -3.85
N CYS A 54 -34.17 15.55 -3.55
CA CYS A 54 -33.01 16.20 -2.91
C CYS A 54 -31.69 15.95 -3.67
N LYS A 55 -31.73 15.87 -5.00
CA LYS A 55 -30.57 15.64 -5.87
C LYS A 55 -30.22 16.87 -6.70
N ARG A 56 -28.92 17.05 -6.97
CA ARG A 56 -28.42 18.05 -7.94
C ARG A 56 -28.86 17.68 -9.36
N LEU A 57 -29.10 18.69 -10.19
CA LEU A 57 -29.41 18.50 -11.60
C LEU A 57 -28.33 17.66 -12.30
N ARG A 58 -28.77 16.62 -12.99
CA ARG A 58 -27.91 15.80 -13.86
C ARG A 58 -28.44 15.80 -15.28
N CYS A 59 -27.53 15.82 -16.24
CA CYS A 59 -27.89 15.73 -17.66
C CYS A 59 -28.68 14.43 -17.93
N PRO A 60 -29.85 14.50 -18.58
CA PRO A 60 -30.63 13.32 -18.97
C PRO A 60 -29.86 12.34 -19.86
N THR A 61 -28.95 12.84 -20.70
CA THR A 61 -28.19 12.01 -21.67
C THR A 61 -26.94 11.38 -21.06
N CYS A 62 -26.09 12.18 -20.42
CA CYS A 62 -24.76 11.74 -19.96
C CYS A 62 -24.59 11.70 -18.44
N ARG A 63 -25.62 12.06 -17.66
CA ARG A 63 -25.65 12.04 -16.18
C ARG A 63 -24.62 12.93 -15.46
N VAL A 64 -23.84 13.72 -16.21
CA VAL A 64 -22.94 14.75 -15.68
C VAL A 64 -23.73 15.73 -14.82
N VAL A 65 -23.18 16.09 -13.66
CA VAL A 65 -23.78 17.07 -12.75
C VAL A 65 -23.66 18.45 -13.38
N VAL A 66 -24.78 19.15 -13.50
CA VAL A 66 -24.85 20.51 -14.01
C VAL A 66 -24.89 21.47 -12.84
N ASN A 67 -24.05 22.49 -12.88
CA ASN A 67 -24.09 23.56 -11.89
C ASN A 67 -24.83 24.76 -12.48
N ILE A 68 -25.92 25.18 -11.85
CA ILE A 68 -26.69 26.36 -12.25
C ILE A 68 -26.34 27.50 -11.29
N GLU A 69 -25.82 28.60 -11.82
CA GLU A 69 -25.45 29.76 -11.02
C GLU A 69 -26.68 30.40 -10.34
N GLY A 70 -26.74 30.29 -9.02
CA GLY A 70 -27.86 30.79 -8.21
C GLY A 70 -29.13 29.94 -8.28
N GLY A 71 -29.07 28.71 -8.81
CA GLY A 71 -30.19 27.76 -8.81
C GLY A 71 -31.35 28.07 -9.77
N ASP A 72 -31.32 29.19 -10.47
CA ASP A 72 -32.36 29.56 -11.43
C ASP A 72 -32.11 28.95 -12.81
N ILE A 73 -32.93 27.97 -13.18
CA ILE A 73 -32.81 27.26 -14.46
C ILE A 73 -33.01 28.16 -15.69
N SER A 74 -33.63 29.34 -15.51
CA SER A 74 -33.82 30.35 -16.55
C SER A 74 -32.49 30.91 -17.06
N LYS A 75 -31.42 30.80 -16.27
CA LYS A 75 -30.07 31.28 -16.60
C LYS A 75 -29.24 30.31 -17.45
N LEU A 76 -29.76 29.12 -17.75
CA LEU A 76 -29.06 28.21 -18.67
C LEU A 76 -28.86 28.90 -20.04
N PRO A 77 -27.69 28.74 -20.67
CA PRO A 77 -27.42 29.40 -21.94
C PRO A 77 -28.36 28.87 -23.02
N SER A 78 -28.93 29.78 -23.81
CA SER A 78 -29.66 29.40 -25.02
C SER A 78 -28.68 28.79 -26.02
N SER A 79 -29.05 27.69 -26.66
CA SER A 79 -28.19 27.07 -27.67
C SER A 79 -28.16 27.94 -28.93
N PHE A 80 -27.09 28.70 -29.16
CA PHE A 80 -26.94 29.53 -30.36
C PHE A 80 -27.02 28.69 -31.65
N GLN A 81 -26.36 27.53 -31.65
CA GLN A 81 -26.37 26.59 -32.77
C GLN A 81 -27.77 26.03 -33.03
N SER A 82 -28.46 25.53 -32.01
CA SER A 82 -29.81 24.98 -32.17
C SER A 82 -30.82 26.06 -32.57
N ASN A 83 -30.72 27.27 -32.01
CA ASN A 83 -31.58 28.39 -32.40
C ASN A 83 -31.37 28.81 -33.86
N SER A 84 -30.11 28.86 -34.31
CA SER A 84 -29.78 29.18 -35.71
C SER A 84 -30.31 28.11 -36.66
N LEU A 85 -30.14 26.83 -36.32
CA LEU A 85 -30.65 25.70 -37.09
C LEU A 85 -32.19 25.65 -37.09
N LEU A 86 -32.85 25.93 -35.96
CA LEU A 86 -34.32 26.05 -35.87
C LEU A 86 -34.86 27.15 -36.78
N GLN A 87 -34.18 28.30 -36.85
CA GLN A 87 -34.58 29.38 -37.76
C GLN A 87 -34.44 28.97 -39.22
N LEU A 88 -33.38 28.24 -39.56
CA LEU A 88 -33.19 27.70 -40.91
C LEU A 88 -34.25 26.65 -41.24
N TYR A 89 -34.49 25.68 -40.35
CA TYR A 89 -35.53 24.65 -40.50
C TYR A 89 -36.91 25.28 -40.73
N LYS A 90 -37.29 26.25 -39.90
CA LYS A 90 -38.56 26.99 -40.05
C LYS A 90 -38.65 27.76 -41.36
N LYS A 91 -37.56 28.38 -41.83
CA LYS A 91 -37.53 29.10 -43.11
C LYS A 91 -37.57 28.15 -44.32
N CYS A 92 -36.88 27.02 -44.24
CA CYS A 92 -36.82 26.01 -45.30
C CYS A 92 -38.17 25.31 -45.51
N ILE A 93 -38.94 25.07 -44.44
CA ILE A 93 -40.28 24.48 -44.54
C ILE A 93 -41.33 25.51 -44.98
N ALA A 94 -41.21 26.76 -44.53
CA ALA A 94 -42.18 27.81 -44.84
C ALA A 94 -42.11 28.34 -46.28
N LYS A 95 -41.02 28.06 -47.00
CA LYS A 95 -40.81 28.54 -48.35
C LYS A 95 -40.25 27.39 -49.18
N SER A 96 -41.06 26.83 -50.07
CA SER A 96 -40.63 25.87 -51.08
C SER A 96 -39.52 26.49 -51.95
N HIS A 97 -38.27 26.35 -51.53
CA HIS A 97 -37.15 27.08 -52.12
C HIS A 97 -36.50 26.30 -53.25
N SER A 98 -36.97 26.51 -54.48
CA SER A 98 -36.17 26.28 -55.68
C SER A 98 -35.29 27.52 -55.92
N SER A 99 -33.97 27.37 -55.71
CA SER A 99 -32.93 28.34 -56.08
C SER A 99 -32.91 29.67 -55.30
N HIS A 100 -31.95 29.81 -54.38
CA HIS A 100 -31.43 31.12 -54.00
C HIS A 100 -29.90 31.14 -54.13
N ASP A 101 -29.43 32.30 -54.56
CA ASP A 101 -28.11 32.66 -55.10
C ASP A 101 -26.92 32.35 -54.15
N LYS A 102 -25.99 31.48 -54.61
CA LYS A 102 -24.94 30.80 -53.82
C LYS A 102 -23.70 31.65 -53.49
N VAL A 103 -23.50 32.78 -54.17
CA VAL A 103 -22.15 33.38 -54.29
C VAL A 103 -21.72 34.24 -53.09
N LYS A 104 -22.65 34.87 -52.35
CA LYS A 104 -22.30 35.73 -51.18
C LYS A 104 -22.11 34.96 -49.87
N THR A 105 -22.70 33.76 -49.76
CA THR A 105 -22.58 32.90 -48.58
C THR A 105 -21.26 32.12 -48.54
N GLU A 106 -20.64 31.88 -49.69
CA GLU A 106 -19.47 31.02 -49.82
C GLU A 106 -18.19 31.69 -49.28
N LYS A 107 -18.00 32.98 -49.55
CA LYS A 107 -16.84 33.75 -49.05
C LYS A 107 -16.86 33.92 -47.53
N SER A 108 -17.99 34.32 -46.96
CA SER A 108 -18.15 34.43 -45.50
C SER A 108 -18.07 33.08 -44.79
N ALA A 109 -18.54 32.00 -45.44
CA ALA A 109 -18.35 30.65 -44.93
C ALA A 109 -16.87 30.22 -44.96
N GLU A 110 -16.11 30.59 -45.99
CA GLU A 110 -14.69 30.22 -46.08
C GLU A 110 -13.81 30.99 -45.09
N ASP A 111 -14.12 32.27 -44.83
CA ASP A 111 -13.47 33.06 -43.77
C ASP A 111 -13.76 32.46 -42.37
N ALA A 112 -15.01 32.07 -42.10
CA ALA A 112 -15.39 31.40 -40.86
C ALA A 112 -14.70 30.03 -40.70
N LYS A 113 -14.62 29.23 -41.76
CA LYS A 113 -13.88 27.95 -41.76
C LYS A 113 -12.40 28.18 -41.46
N LYS A 114 -11.79 29.25 -41.98
CA LYS A 114 -10.38 29.57 -41.69
C LYS A 114 -10.18 29.85 -40.19
N LEU A 115 -11.02 30.69 -39.59
CA LEU A 115 -10.96 30.96 -38.15
C LEU A 115 -11.16 29.69 -37.31
N ILE A 116 -12.10 28.83 -37.69
CA ILE A 116 -12.33 27.55 -37.01
C ILE A 116 -11.12 26.62 -37.15
N ARG A 117 -10.44 26.58 -38.31
CA ARG A 117 -9.20 25.80 -38.48
C ARG A 117 -8.11 26.30 -37.53
N GLU A 118 -7.94 27.62 -37.42
CA GLU A 118 -6.97 28.22 -36.48
C GLU A 118 -7.32 27.88 -35.01
N ASP A 119 -8.60 27.85 -34.65
CA ASP A 119 -9.05 27.38 -33.32
C ASP A 119 -8.78 25.89 -33.10
N ILE A 120 -8.98 25.04 -34.12
CA ILE A 120 -8.67 23.61 -34.04
C ILE A 120 -7.17 23.40 -33.80
N ASP A 121 -6.31 24.16 -34.49
CA ASP A 121 -4.86 24.08 -34.31
C ASP A 121 -4.46 24.47 -32.88
N ARG A 122 -5.03 25.58 -32.35
CA ARG A 122 -4.86 25.98 -30.94
C ARG A 122 -5.31 24.91 -29.95
N LEU A 123 -6.45 24.26 -30.21
CA LEU A 123 -6.96 23.18 -29.35
C LEU A 123 -6.06 21.94 -29.40
N ASN A 124 -5.49 21.61 -30.56
CA ASN A 124 -4.55 20.50 -30.70
C ASN A 124 -3.25 20.75 -29.92
N GLU A 125 -2.72 21.97 -29.94
CA GLU A 125 -1.56 22.37 -29.12
C GLU A 125 -1.87 22.21 -27.62
N LEU A 126 -3.03 22.71 -27.18
CA LEU A 126 -3.46 22.56 -25.78
C LEU A 126 -3.66 21.09 -25.37
N ILE A 127 -4.18 20.25 -26.26
CA ILE A 127 -4.28 18.80 -26.02
C ILE A 127 -2.89 18.17 -25.87
N ALA A 128 -1.92 18.59 -26.67
CA ALA A 128 -0.55 18.08 -26.57
C ALA A 128 0.10 18.49 -25.24
N GLU A 129 -0.11 19.72 -24.78
CA GLU A 129 0.34 20.19 -23.46
C GLU A 129 -0.28 19.35 -22.33
N TYR A 130 -1.60 19.13 -22.35
CA TYR A 130 -2.24 18.30 -21.31
C TYR A 130 -1.76 16.86 -21.30
N ARG A 131 -1.45 16.27 -22.45
CA ARG A 131 -0.87 14.92 -22.51
C ARG A 131 0.50 14.87 -21.87
N LYS A 132 1.36 15.86 -22.15
CA LYS A 132 2.68 15.95 -21.55
C LYS A 132 2.63 16.11 -20.03
N GLU A 133 1.68 16.90 -19.52
CA GLU A 133 1.49 17.05 -18.07
C GLU A 133 0.98 15.76 -17.41
N LEU A 134 0.14 14.99 -18.11
CA LEU A 134 -0.28 13.68 -17.61
C LEU A 134 0.91 12.72 -17.50
N GLU A 135 1.79 12.69 -18.51
CA GLU A 135 3.03 11.91 -18.49
C GLU A 135 3.93 12.33 -17.30
N LEU A 136 4.15 13.63 -17.10
CA LEU A 136 4.93 14.15 -15.97
C LEU A 136 4.31 13.81 -14.60
N SER A 137 2.99 13.80 -14.51
CA SER A 137 2.27 13.38 -13.30
C SER A 137 2.51 11.89 -13.01
N ASP A 138 2.45 11.03 -14.03
CA ASP A 138 2.70 9.60 -13.88
C ASP A 138 4.16 9.31 -13.50
N GLU A 139 5.11 10.04 -14.08
CA GLU A 139 6.53 9.98 -13.69
C GLU A 139 6.74 10.41 -12.24
N ASN A 140 6.11 11.51 -11.81
CA ASN A 140 6.18 11.99 -10.43
C ASN A 140 5.61 10.97 -9.45
N MET A 141 4.46 10.37 -9.76
CA MET A 141 3.86 9.33 -8.92
C MET A 141 4.77 8.10 -8.83
N SER A 142 5.37 7.69 -9.95
CA SER A 142 6.33 6.58 -10.01
C SER A 142 7.57 6.85 -9.15
N ARG A 143 8.09 8.09 -9.19
CA ARG A 143 9.20 8.54 -8.34
C ARG A 143 8.83 8.48 -6.85
N ILE A 144 7.70 9.06 -6.46
CA ILE A 144 7.22 9.06 -5.06
C ILE A 144 7.04 7.62 -4.55
N GLN A 145 6.50 6.73 -5.40
CA GLN A 145 6.35 5.32 -5.08
C GLN A 145 7.72 4.65 -4.83
N SER A 146 8.70 4.88 -5.70
CA SER A 146 10.06 4.35 -5.56
C SER A 146 10.77 4.87 -4.31
N GLU A 147 10.65 6.17 -4.01
CA GLU A 147 11.19 6.79 -2.79
C GLU A 147 10.55 6.17 -1.55
N THR A 148 9.21 6.03 -1.55
CA THR A 148 8.45 5.40 -0.48
C THR A 148 8.90 3.97 -0.23
N ASP A 149 9.10 3.17 -1.28
CA ASP A 149 9.52 1.79 -1.16
C ASP A 149 10.97 1.65 -0.68
N THR A 150 11.82 2.61 -1.06
CA THR A 150 13.20 2.73 -0.54
C THR A 150 13.20 3.01 0.96
N GLU A 151 12.41 3.97 1.44
CA GLU A 151 12.31 4.27 2.87
C GLU A 151 11.69 3.10 3.66
N LYS A 152 10.66 2.42 3.12
CA LYS A 152 10.13 1.18 3.70
C LYS A 152 11.22 0.10 3.83
N ALA A 153 12.09 -0.05 2.83
CA ALA A 153 13.19 -1.01 2.87
C ALA A 153 14.21 -0.65 3.97
N LYS A 154 14.54 0.63 4.14
CA LYS A 154 15.40 1.10 5.23
C LYS A 154 14.82 0.78 6.60
N VAL A 155 13.53 1.08 6.83
CA VAL A 155 12.84 0.74 8.09
C VAL A 155 12.94 -0.76 8.37
N ARG A 156 12.58 -1.60 7.39
CA ARG A 156 12.66 -3.07 7.52
C ARG A 156 14.07 -3.55 7.83
N ASN A 157 15.07 -3.01 7.16
CA ASN A 157 16.47 -3.40 7.36
C ASN A 157 16.97 -3.01 8.75
N ASN A 158 16.64 -1.80 9.22
CA ASN A 158 16.99 -1.34 10.57
C ASN A 158 16.35 -2.23 11.65
N THR A 159 15.05 -2.52 11.53
CA THR A 159 14.35 -3.44 12.45
C THR A 159 14.99 -4.83 12.45
N ARG A 160 15.31 -5.38 11.27
CA ARG A 160 15.95 -6.69 11.15
C ARG A 160 17.32 -6.73 11.84
N SER A 161 18.11 -5.67 11.71
CA SER A 161 19.41 -5.56 12.39
C SER A 161 19.27 -5.57 13.91
N LEU A 162 18.28 -4.86 14.47
CA LEU A 162 18.00 -4.88 15.91
C LEU A 162 17.54 -6.25 16.39
N MET A 163 16.63 -6.90 15.66
CA MET A 163 16.20 -8.27 15.97
C MET A 163 17.37 -9.26 15.96
N LYS A 164 18.31 -9.09 15.01
CA LYS A 164 19.51 -9.92 14.95
C LYS A 164 20.38 -9.79 16.20
N ILE A 165 20.58 -8.58 16.72
CA ILE A 165 21.35 -8.37 17.96
C ILE A 165 20.71 -9.15 19.13
N LEU A 166 19.39 -9.09 19.26
CA LEU A 166 18.66 -9.83 20.30
C LEU A 166 18.79 -11.35 20.12
N GLN A 167 18.66 -11.84 18.89
CA GLN A 167 18.80 -13.26 18.56
C GLN A 167 20.22 -13.77 18.82
N ASP A 168 21.24 -12.99 18.47
CA ASP A 168 22.64 -13.33 18.71
C ASP A 168 22.93 -13.42 20.22
N HIS A 169 22.37 -12.50 21.01
CA HIS A 169 22.44 -12.56 22.47
C HIS A 169 21.72 -13.80 23.05
N GLU A 170 20.53 -14.12 22.55
CA GLU A 170 19.78 -15.33 22.94
C GLU A 170 20.64 -16.59 22.70
N ASN A 171 21.14 -16.75 21.48
CA ASN A 171 21.95 -17.89 21.08
C ASN A 171 23.23 -17.99 21.91
N ALA A 172 23.93 -16.87 22.14
CA ALA A 172 25.14 -16.84 22.95
C ALA A 172 24.87 -17.21 24.41
N SER A 173 23.77 -16.71 24.99
CA SER A 173 23.37 -17.01 26.36
C SER A 173 23.07 -18.51 26.52
N ILE A 174 22.30 -19.09 25.59
CA ILE A 174 22.00 -20.53 25.58
C ILE A 174 23.29 -21.35 25.42
N ALA A 175 24.18 -20.98 24.50
CA ALA A 175 25.44 -21.69 24.29
C ALA A 175 26.33 -21.71 25.55
N ILE A 176 26.35 -20.63 26.33
CA ILE A 176 27.05 -20.58 27.63
C ILE A 176 26.40 -21.56 28.62
N LEU A 177 25.07 -21.61 28.67
CA LEU A 177 24.35 -22.53 29.55
C LEU A 177 24.66 -23.99 29.19
N ASP A 178 24.61 -24.33 27.91
CA ASP A 178 24.91 -25.68 27.41
C ASP A 178 26.36 -26.08 27.67
N LYS A 179 27.31 -25.16 27.46
CA LYS A 179 28.72 -25.40 27.76
C LYS A 179 28.92 -25.76 29.23
N ASN A 180 28.35 -24.97 30.15
CA ASN A 180 28.43 -25.24 31.58
C ASN A 180 27.80 -26.60 31.94
N LEU A 181 26.68 -26.95 31.32
CA LEU A 181 26.02 -28.24 31.54
C LEU A 181 26.90 -29.40 31.06
N VAL A 182 27.56 -29.27 29.91
CA VAL A 182 28.50 -30.29 29.38
C VAL A 182 29.70 -30.45 30.32
N GLU A 183 30.31 -29.36 30.77
CA GLU A 183 31.44 -29.39 31.70
C GLU A 183 31.08 -30.05 33.05
N GLN A 184 29.89 -29.73 33.60
CA GLN A 184 29.39 -30.38 34.80
C GLN A 184 29.11 -31.87 34.59
N ARG A 185 28.49 -32.24 33.47
CA ARG A 185 28.25 -33.66 33.13
C ARG A 185 29.55 -34.43 33.01
N SER A 186 30.58 -33.85 32.37
CA SER A 186 31.91 -34.48 32.28
C SER A 186 32.52 -34.68 33.65
N SER A 187 32.57 -33.62 34.46
CA SER A 187 33.15 -33.67 35.82
C SER A 187 32.45 -34.71 36.70
N ASN A 188 31.12 -34.79 36.64
CA ASN A 188 30.32 -35.78 37.37
C ASN A 188 30.57 -37.20 36.84
N LYS A 189 30.73 -37.37 35.52
CA LYS A 189 31.08 -38.67 34.93
C LYS A 189 32.44 -39.17 35.42
N ASP A 190 33.45 -38.30 35.42
CA ASP A 190 34.79 -38.63 35.89
C ASP A 190 34.79 -39.01 37.37
N GLU A 191 34.05 -38.27 38.20
CA GLU A 191 33.86 -38.58 39.62
C GLU A 191 33.16 -39.94 39.82
N LYS A 192 32.09 -40.23 39.07
CA LYS A 192 31.41 -41.53 39.12
C LYS A 192 32.34 -42.67 38.73
N ASN A 193 33.19 -42.47 37.72
CA ASN A 193 34.17 -43.48 37.31
C ASN A 193 35.19 -43.75 38.42
N GLU A 194 35.69 -42.69 39.07
CA GLU A 194 36.61 -42.80 40.20
C GLU A 194 35.95 -43.55 41.37
N ILE A 195 34.72 -43.19 41.75
CA ILE A 195 33.96 -43.88 42.81
C ILE A 195 33.75 -45.36 42.45
N ASN A 196 33.36 -45.66 41.21
CA ASN A 196 33.16 -47.03 40.76
C ASN A 196 34.46 -47.86 40.80
N ALA A 197 35.60 -47.27 40.45
CA ALA A 197 36.89 -47.94 40.56
C ALA A 197 37.24 -48.28 42.03
N HIS A 198 36.98 -47.36 42.96
CA HIS A 198 37.16 -47.62 44.39
C HIS A 198 36.19 -48.72 44.89
N ILE A 199 34.93 -48.71 44.46
CA ILE A 199 33.97 -49.77 44.78
C ILE A 199 34.49 -51.12 44.31
N GLN A 200 35.04 -51.21 43.09
CA GLN A 200 35.62 -52.44 42.57
C GLN A 200 36.81 -52.92 43.40
N GLN A 201 37.75 -52.03 43.75
CA GLN A 201 38.90 -52.38 44.59
C GLN A 201 38.48 -52.91 45.97
N VAL A 202 37.52 -52.25 46.63
CA VAL A 202 37.00 -52.69 47.94
C VAL A 202 36.24 -54.01 47.82
N THR A 203 35.49 -54.20 46.74
CA THR A 203 34.74 -55.45 46.48
C THR A 203 35.70 -56.63 46.27
N GLU A 204 36.76 -56.43 45.50
CA GLU A 204 37.79 -57.45 45.27
C GLU A 204 38.48 -57.84 46.58
N LEU A 205 38.91 -56.85 47.37
CA LEU A 205 39.51 -57.13 48.68
C LEU A 205 38.54 -57.88 49.60
N LYS A 206 37.26 -57.47 49.64
CA LYS A 206 36.22 -58.17 50.42
C LYS A 206 36.13 -59.65 50.01
N ASN A 207 36.07 -59.92 48.70
CA ASN A 207 35.98 -61.29 48.18
C ASN A 207 37.22 -62.13 48.54
N GLN A 208 38.42 -61.52 48.49
CA GLN A 208 39.66 -62.17 48.93
C GLN A 208 39.61 -62.55 50.42
N CYS A 209 39.16 -61.62 51.28
CA CYS A 209 38.94 -61.90 52.70
C CYS A 209 37.94 -63.04 52.93
N GLU A 210 36.82 -63.04 52.22
CA GLU A 210 35.79 -64.09 52.34
C GLU A 210 36.31 -65.47 51.90
N LYS A 211 37.10 -65.53 50.82
CA LYS A 211 37.71 -66.78 50.35
C LYS A 211 38.69 -67.35 51.37
N ILE A 212 39.59 -66.51 51.89
CA ILE A 212 40.56 -66.87 52.92
C ILE A 212 39.87 -67.43 54.17
N MET A 213 38.81 -66.77 54.64
CA MET A 213 38.02 -67.23 55.79
C MET A 213 37.36 -68.60 55.61
N SER A 214 37.27 -69.11 54.38
CA SER A 214 36.69 -70.43 54.07
C SER A 214 37.71 -71.57 53.95
N GLU A 215 39.02 -71.26 53.90
CA GLU A 215 40.10 -72.24 53.78
C GLU A 215 40.56 -72.75 55.16
N LYS A 216 40.85 -74.06 55.28
CA LYS A 216 41.06 -74.76 56.57
C LYS A 216 42.50 -74.74 57.12
N ASP A 217 43.46 -74.30 56.34
CA ASP A 217 44.89 -74.31 56.71
C ASP A 217 45.48 -72.96 56.33
N PHE A 218 45.57 -72.03 57.29
CA PHE A 218 45.91 -70.64 57.05
C PHE A 218 47.09 -70.22 57.94
N GLY A 219 48.18 -69.73 57.34
CA GLY A 219 49.37 -69.26 58.06
C GLY A 219 49.16 -67.88 58.69
N SER A 220 49.80 -67.61 59.84
CA SER A 220 49.59 -66.34 60.56
C SER A 220 50.09 -65.10 59.80
N GLU A 221 51.12 -65.24 58.96
CA GLU A 221 51.68 -64.14 58.16
C GLU A 221 50.70 -63.62 57.09
N ASP A 222 49.91 -64.49 56.47
CA ASP A 222 48.91 -64.10 55.47
C ASP A 222 47.75 -63.32 56.10
N PHE A 223 47.38 -63.69 57.33
CA PHE A 223 46.36 -62.98 58.10
C PHE A 223 46.80 -61.57 58.49
N ASP A 224 48.04 -61.42 58.99
CA ASP A 224 48.58 -60.12 59.40
C ASP A 224 48.72 -59.16 58.22
N ASN A 225 49.19 -59.65 57.06
CA ASN A 225 49.27 -58.86 55.82
C ASN A 225 47.90 -58.38 55.35
N LEU A 226 46.90 -59.26 55.32
CA LEU A 226 45.54 -58.90 54.90
C LEU A 226 44.91 -57.89 55.87
N GLN A 227 45.18 -58.04 57.17
CA GLN A 227 44.69 -57.12 58.19
C GLN A 227 45.32 -55.72 58.05
N VAL A 228 46.60 -55.63 57.70
CA VAL A 228 47.28 -54.36 57.39
C VAL A 228 46.65 -53.68 56.16
N ILE A 229 46.41 -54.44 55.08
CA ILE A 229 45.79 -53.92 53.85
C ILE A 229 44.37 -53.42 54.14
N CYS A 230 43.56 -54.18 54.87
CA CYS A 230 42.20 -53.78 55.25
C CYS A 230 42.21 -52.51 56.10
N LYS A 231 43.10 -52.41 57.09
CA LYS A 231 43.25 -51.20 57.92
C LYS A 231 43.62 -49.97 57.07
N ALA A 232 44.54 -50.12 56.11
CA ALA A 232 44.95 -49.04 55.23
C ALA A 232 43.78 -48.52 54.36
N ILE A 233 43.00 -49.42 53.75
CA ILE A 233 41.84 -49.02 52.92
C ILE A 233 40.72 -48.41 53.78
N LEU A 234 40.43 -48.98 54.96
CA LEU A 234 39.41 -48.46 55.88
C LEU A 234 39.74 -47.09 56.49
N GLN A 235 41.03 -46.72 56.53
CA GLN A 235 41.49 -45.39 56.93
C GLN A 235 41.34 -44.36 55.81
N ASN A 236 41.25 -44.79 54.54
CA ASN A 236 41.08 -43.95 53.36
C ASN A 236 39.59 -43.56 53.13
N LYS A 237 38.91 -43.10 54.18
CA LYS A 237 37.45 -42.83 54.17
C LYS A 237 37.01 -41.59 53.40
N SER A 238 37.92 -40.74 52.93
CA SER A 238 37.56 -39.50 52.25
C SER A 238 37.14 -39.74 50.80
N ILE A 239 35.91 -40.20 50.63
CA ILE A 239 35.16 -40.19 49.37
C ILE A 239 34.81 -38.74 49.05
N SER A 240 35.77 -38.00 48.53
CA SER A 240 35.52 -36.90 47.61
C SER A 240 36.80 -36.77 46.82
N SER A 241 36.67 -36.90 45.50
CA SER A 241 37.72 -36.57 44.55
C SER A 241 38.47 -35.34 45.07
N THR A 242 39.80 -35.37 45.07
CA THR A 242 40.65 -34.26 45.52
C THR A 242 40.40 -32.96 44.74
N LYS A 243 39.59 -33.03 43.67
CA LYS A 243 38.99 -31.88 43.00
C LYS A 243 37.59 -31.62 43.56
N PRO A 244 37.30 -30.41 44.07
CA PRO A 244 35.95 -30.04 44.51
C PRO A 244 35.01 -30.00 43.30
N VAL A 245 34.33 -31.11 43.01
CA VAL A 245 33.18 -31.11 42.12
C VAL A 245 32.11 -30.30 42.85
N LYS A 246 31.68 -29.18 42.27
CA LYS A 246 30.65 -28.33 42.86
C LYS A 246 29.29 -29.03 42.74
N ARG A 247 29.04 -30.03 43.58
CA ARG A 247 27.87 -30.94 43.55
C ARG A 247 26.51 -30.22 43.62
N ASN A 248 26.48 -28.97 44.09
CA ASN A 248 25.26 -28.16 44.28
C ASN A 248 25.25 -26.86 43.47
N SER A 249 25.93 -26.81 42.33
CA SER A 249 25.91 -25.61 41.48
C SER A 249 24.57 -25.46 40.76
N SER A 250 23.78 -24.45 41.13
CA SER A 250 22.59 -24.04 40.37
C SER A 250 22.97 -23.03 39.29
N LEU A 251 22.60 -23.30 38.03
CA LEU A 251 22.77 -22.37 36.92
C LEU A 251 21.47 -21.57 36.73
N CYS A 252 21.55 -20.24 36.70
CA CYS A 252 20.38 -19.38 36.60
C CYS A 252 20.68 -18.19 35.66
N TYR A 253 19.81 -17.98 34.68
CA TYR A 253 19.83 -16.79 33.83
C TYR A 253 19.13 -15.64 34.56
N LYS A 254 19.84 -14.52 34.73
CA LYS A 254 19.30 -13.30 35.34
C LYS A 254 19.16 -12.23 34.25
N PRO A 255 17.94 -11.92 33.79
CA PRO A 255 17.75 -10.85 32.82
C PRO A 255 18.11 -9.50 33.45
N ASN A 256 18.52 -8.54 32.61
CA ASN A 256 18.66 -7.15 33.04
C ASN A 256 17.26 -6.58 33.35
N PRO A 257 16.96 -6.18 34.60
CA PRO A 257 15.63 -5.69 34.98
C PRO A 257 15.21 -4.43 34.22
N GLU A 258 16.15 -3.63 33.74
CA GLU A 258 15.87 -2.40 33.00
C GLU A 258 15.81 -2.61 31.48
N GLY A 259 16.23 -3.78 30.98
CA GLY A 259 16.40 -4.03 29.55
C GLY A 259 15.08 -3.95 28.77
N ILE A 260 14.05 -4.67 29.21
CA ILE A 260 12.74 -4.66 28.54
C ILE A 260 12.07 -3.28 28.64
N PRO A 261 11.95 -2.65 29.82
CA PRO A 261 11.36 -1.31 29.93
C PRO A 261 12.09 -0.27 29.08
N PHE A 262 13.42 -0.34 28.99
CA PHE A 262 14.19 0.54 28.11
C PHE A 262 13.81 0.34 26.63
N MET A 263 13.76 -0.92 26.17
CA MET A 263 13.43 -1.25 24.79
C MET A 263 11.99 -0.85 24.39
N GLU A 264 11.03 -1.00 25.30
CA GLU A 264 9.63 -0.60 25.08
C GLU A 264 9.46 0.92 24.95
N ASN A 265 10.28 1.70 25.67
CA ASN A 265 10.21 3.16 25.68
C ASN A 265 11.15 3.83 24.66
N LEU A 266 11.97 3.07 23.94
CA LEU A 266 12.93 3.61 22.99
C LEU A 266 12.24 4.01 21.68
N LYS A 267 12.43 5.25 21.22
CA LYS A 267 11.96 5.72 19.90
C LYS A 267 12.96 5.31 18.82
N PHE A 268 12.56 4.40 17.92
CA PHE A 268 13.44 3.83 16.87
C PHE A 268 13.51 4.66 15.58
N GLY A 269 12.61 5.62 15.40
CA GLY A 269 12.57 6.49 14.22
C GLY A 269 11.20 7.15 14.04
N GLU A 270 11.09 8.01 13.03
CA GLU A 270 9.84 8.63 12.62
C GLU A 270 9.81 8.83 11.10
N VAL A 271 8.60 8.90 10.54
CA VAL A 271 8.39 9.25 9.13
C VAL A 271 8.18 10.75 9.06
N VAL A 272 8.98 11.44 8.24
CA VAL A 272 8.86 12.89 8.00
C VAL A 272 8.50 13.09 6.54
N GLU A 273 7.43 13.84 6.29
CA GLU A 273 7.03 14.25 4.95
C GLU A 273 7.70 15.59 4.61
N SER A 274 8.35 15.67 3.45
CA SER A 274 8.85 16.93 2.89
C SER A 274 8.18 17.18 1.54
N VAL A 275 7.50 18.32 1.43
CA VAL A 275 6.90 18.76 0.17
C VAL A 275 7.93 19.63 -0.54
N THR A 276 8.23 19.29 -1.80
CA THR A 276 9.06 20.15 -2.66
C THR A 276 8.16 21.24 -3.28
N ASP A 277 8.72 22.42 -3.55
CA ASP A 277 8.05 23.62 -4.07
C ASP A 277 6.77 23.36 -4.93
N PRO A 278 5.59 23.88 -4.54
CA PRO A 278 4.33 23.78 -5.28
C PRO A 278 4.40 24.23 -6.74
N SER A 279 5.28 25.19 -7.06
CA SER A 279 5.50 25.64 -8.46
C SER A 279 6.18 24.59 -9.34
N ARG A 280 6.64 23.48 -8.74
CA ARG A 280 7.11 22.28 -9.43
C ARG A 280 6.04 21.17 -9.48
N CYS A 281 4.85 21.41 -8.92
CA CYS A 281 3.69 20.53 -9.00
C CYS A 281 2.80 20.95 -10.17
N SER A 282 2.92 20.22 -11.28
CA SER A 282 2.15 20.39 -12.53
C SER A 282 0.66 20.64 -12.35
N ILE A 283 0.02 19.92 -11.41
CA ILE A 283 -1.43 20.02 -11.15
C ILE A 283 -1.79 21.37 -10.52
N GLU A 284 -0.95 21.90 -9.63
CA GLU A 284 -1.17 23.19 -8.97
C GLU A 284 -0.91 24.35 -9.93
N CYS A 285 0.15 24.27 -10.76
CA CYS A 285 0.44 25.26 -11.80
C CYS A 285 -0.70 25.40 -12.85
N LEU A 286 -1.38 24.30 -13.20
CA LEU A 286 -2.51 24.34 -14.13
C LEU A 286 -3.74 25.02 -13.54
N ARG A 287 -4.04 24.79 -12.25
CA ARG A 287 -5.12 25.53 -11.57
C ARG A 287 -4.88 27.03 -11.64
N GLU A 288 -3.65 27.46 -11.39
CA GLU A 288 -3.27 28.88 -11.47
C GLU A 288 -3.40 29.42 -12.89
N THR A 289 -2.95 28.67 -13.90
CA THR A 289 -3.03 29.09 -15.31
C THR A 289 -4.47 29.22 -15.80
N ILE A 290 -5.33 28.24 -15.49
CA ILE A 290 -6.76 28.29 -15.83
C ILE A 290 -7.45 29.46 -15.13
N ASN A 291 -7.17 29.67 -13.84
CA ASN A 291 -7.72 30.80 -13.10
C ASN A 291 -7.27 32.14 -13.70
N THR A 292 -6.01 32.24 -14.15
CA THR A 292 -5.47 33.45 -14.79
C THR A 292 -6.07 33.70 -16.18
N ALA A 293 -6.35 32.64 -16.94
CA ALA A 293 -6.99 32.72 -18.26
C ALA A 293 -8.47 33.12 -18.18
N LEU A 294 -9.17 32.73 -17.10
CA LEU A 294 -10.55 33.14 -16.83
C LEU A 294 -10.65 34.62 -16.40
N ILE A 295 -9.64 35.14 -15.71
CA ILE A 295 -9.60 36.56 -15.29
C ILE A 295 -9.28 37.50 -16.46
N LYS A 296 -8.53 37.06 -17.47
CA LYS A 296 -8.16 37.90 -18.63
C LYS A 296 -9.26 38.03 -19.70
N ASN A 297 -10.34 37.25 -19.62
CA ASN A 297 -11.45 37.25 -20.58
C ASN A 297 -12.77 37.78 -19.98
N GLY A 298 -12.71 38.41 -18.81
CA GLY A 298 -13.86 39.05 -18.13
C GLY A 298 -13.87 40.56 -18.28
#